data_AF-A0ABD2A7V6-F1
#
_entry.id   AF-A0ABD2A7V6-F1
#
_cell.length_a   1.000
_cell.length_b   1.000
_cell.length_c   1.000
_cell.angle_alpha   90.00
_cell.angle_beta   90.00
_cell.angle_gamma   90.00
#
_symmetry.space_group_name_H-M   'P 1'
#
loop_
_entity.id
_entity.type
_entity.pdbx_description
1 polymer ?
#
loop_
_entity_poly.entity_id
_entity_poly.type
_entity_poly.pdbx_seq_one_letter_code
_entity_poly.pdbx_strand_id
1 'polypeptide(L)'
;MFKISDNIADKMTSMKLSASSQCVKYLMFIFNLFFVMTGIVLLSLGLTIHAIYFNYAHFLDNKFLSIPSLMIAIGIIIFFIAFFGCCGAVRENYCMLIIFTTLLIFIFILEFSGGIAGYVLRSQAGEIIKEKMTNTMVEYNNSRETAKLWDEIQTDFECCGVTNMTDWENSFNNSDLPMSCCRPQQGTIGISVCNVTANGVYLDGCLNKFQKYIKSHAVQLGGIGLGIATIQLTGVMIISVGSTIYAVYEDFSHFLDPRYFSPATLLIVVGILVFVIAFFGCCGALRESTCMVLVFAVSLSVVLIMELSAATAAYALQDTVKDLLQDKINNTMHEYDKNDEIKSAVNFMQSRLHCCGYVDMSNWYDIEFEQENDMGIPNSCCNILGKDSNNSTICSNPHIIGCMSRLSIIVHRSALYIGTGAVAIALIQLTGIVFACMLGRAIRRQKTERERRKWELRESIVNGYQPLGKTDPLTTFPVVYMQSQDYPLKGNTNW
;
A
#
# COMPACT_ATOMS: atom_id res chain seq x y z
N MET A 1 33.48 -11.97 -39.92
CA MET A 1 33.67 -11.19 -38.69
C MET A 1 32.52 -10.21 -38.43
N PHE A 2 32.11 -9.37 -39.39
CA PHE A 2 30.97 -8.45 -39.21
C PHE A 2 29.60 -9.12 -38.96
N LYS A 3 29.30 -10.24 -39.62
CA LYS A 3 27.99 -10.95 -39.50
C LYS A 3 27.75 -11.69 -38.17
N ILE A 4 28.79 -11.82 -37.33
CA ILE A 4 28.71 -12.44 -35.99
C ILE A 4 28.42 -11.35 -34.95
N SER A 5 28.96 -10.14 -35.14
CA SER A 5 28.67 -8.97 -34.29
C SER A 5 27.20 -8.56 -34.35
N ASP A 6 26.58 -8.59 -35.55
CA ASP A 6 25.16 -8.26 -35.71
C ASP A 6 24.25 -9.32 -35.07
N ASN A 7 24.61 -10.61 -35.16
CA ASN A 7 23.87 -11.68 -34.50
C ASN A 7 24.03 -11.68 -32.97
N ILE A 8 25.14 -11.17 -32.43
CA ILE A 8 25.32 -11.02 -30.98
C ILE A 8 24.60 -9.77 -30.48
N ALA A 9 24.63 -8.66 -31.22
CA ALA A 9 23.87 -7.44 -30.89
C ALA A 9 22.35 -7.66 -30.93
N ASP A 10 21.83 -8.43 -31.89
CA ASP A 10 20.41 -8.84 -31.95
C ASP A 10 20.03 -9.86 -30.85
N LYS A 11 20.99 -10.66 -30.38
CA LYS A 11 20.79 -11.63 -29.27
C LYS A 11 20.91 -10.97 -27.89
N MET A 12 21.70 -9.90 -27.77
CA MET A 12 21.85 -9.10 -26.56
C MET A 12 20.67 -8.12 -26.36
N THR A 13 20.02 -7.69 -27.44
CA THR A 13 18.78 -6.89 -27.40
C THR A 13 17.51 -7.73 -27.21
N SER A 14 17.60 -9.07 -27.22
CA SER A 14 16.47 -9.98 -27.01
C SER A 14 16.47 -10.71 -25.66
N MET A 15 17.27 -10.25 -24.68
CA MET A 15 17.05 -10.59 -23.27
C MET A 15 15.75 -9.96 -22.78
N LYS A 16 14.63 -10.62 -23.07
CA LYS A 16 13.33 -10.29 -22.48
C LYS A 16 13.43 -10.51 -20.98
N LEU A 17 13.19 -9.43 -20.23
CA LEU A 17 12.90 -9.45 -18.80
C LEU A 17 11.94 -10.62 -18.50
N SER A 18 12.19 -11.38 -17.43
CA SER A 18 11.29 -12.46 -16.99
C SER A 18 9.84 -11.95 -16.92
N ALA A 19 8.85 -12.82 -17.21
CA ALA A 19 7.44 -12.46 -17.17
C ALA A 19 7.01 -11.82 -15.82
N SER A 20 7.68 -12.17 -14.70
CA SER A 20 7.55 -11.51 -13.38
C SER A 20 7.87 -10.02 -13.44
N SER A 21 9.09 -9.71 -13.83
CA SER A 21 9.65 -8.37 -13.86
C SER A 21 8.92 -7.50 -14.85
N GLN A 22 8.40 -8.10 -15.94
CA GLN A 22 7.58 -7.41 -16.92
C GLN A 22 6.19 -7.07 -16.38
N CYS A 23 5.56 -7.97 -15.61
CA CYS A 23 4.29 -7.70 -14.91
C CYS A 23 4.44 -6.57 -13.87
N VAL A 24 5.46 -6.63 -13.01
CA VAL A 24 5.75 -5.59 -12.01
C VAL A 24 6.02 -4.24 -12.68
N LYS A 25 6.79 -4.23 -13.78
CA LYS A 25 7.05 -3.03 -14.59
C LYS A 25 5.77 -2.39 -15.10
N TYR A 26 4.88 -3.18 -15.72
CA TYR A 26 3.60 -2.65 -16.23
C TYR A 26 2.67 -2.19 -15.12
N LEU A 27 2.60 -2.94 -14.01
CA LEU A 27 1.77 -2.57 -12.86
C LEU A 27 2.26 -1.27 -12.23
N MET A 28 3.57 -1.13 -12.01
CA MET A 28 4.20 0.08 -11.52
C MET A 28 3.97 1.26 -12.47
N PHE A 29 4.05 1.05 -13.79
CA PHE A 29 3.77 2.09 -14.78
C PHE A 29 2.28 2.51 -14.75
N ILE A 30 1.35 1.57 -14.72
CA ILE A 30 -0.10 1.86 -14.71
C ILE A 30 -0.50 2.62 -13.45
N PHE A 31 -0.03 2.20 -12.26
CA PHE A 31 -0.33 2.91 -11.01
C PHE A 31 0.26 4.32 -10.99
N ASN A 32 1.52 4.49 -11.42
CA ASN A 32 2.11 5.82 -11.51
C ASN A 32 1.42 6.69 -12.58
N LEU A 33 0.89 6.11 -13.66
CA LEU A 33 0.12 6.85 -14.67
C LEU A 33 -1.17 7.42 -14.06
N PHE A 34 -1.90 6.66 -13.24
CA PHE A 34 -3.05 7.17 -12.51
C PHE A 34 -2.67 8.31 -11.56
N PHE A 35 -1.53 8.23 -10.89
CA PHE A 35 -1.04 9.32 -10.03
C PHE A 35 -0.65 10.57 -10.82
N VAL A 36 -0.02 10.43 -12.00
CA VAL A 36 0.26 11.56 -12.90
C VAL A 36 -1.05 12.24 -13.29
N MET A 37 -2.06 11.48 -13.71
CA MET A 37 -3.37 12.04 -14.07
C MET A 37 -4.02 12.76 -12.89
N THR A 38 -3.96 12.17 -11.70
CA THR A 38 -4.49 12.78 -10.47
C THR A 38 -3.76 14.08 -10.12
N GLY A 39 -2.42 14.11 -10.25
CA GLY A 39 -1.61 15.31 -10.05
C GLY A 39 -1.97 16.44 -11.02
N ILE A 40 -2.18 16.12 -12.30
CA ILE A 40 -2.60 17.10 -13.32
C ILE A 40 -4.00 17.65 -12.99
N VAL A 41 -4.95 16.81 -12.56
CA VAL A 41 -6.30 17.24 -12.17
C VAL A 41 -6.25 18.15 -10.94
N LEU A 42 -5.48 17.81 -9.91
CA LEU A 42 -5.33 18.65 -8.72
C LEU A 42 -4.68 20.00 -9.06
N LEU A 43 -3.67 20.00 -9.94
CA LEU A 43 -3.02 21.21 -10.42
C LEU A 43 -3.99 22.10 -11.20
N SER A 44 -4.74 21.53 -12.15
CA SER A 44 -5.67 22.31 -12.97
C SER A 44 -6.83 22.89 -12.17
N LEU A 45 -7.42 22.10 -11.27
CA LEU A 45 -8.45 22.58 -10.33
C LEU A 45 -7.88 23.62 -9.38
N GLY A 46 -6.68 23.41 -8.84
CA GLY A 46 -6.02 24.35 -7.92
C GLY A 46 -5.75 25.70 -8.58
N LEU A 47 -5.21 25.69 -9.80
CA LEU A 47 -4.97 26.91 -10.57
C LEU A 47 -6.28 27.61 -10.98
N THR A 48 -7.31 26.85 -11.36
CA THR A 48 -8.61 27.43 -11.75
C THR A 48 -9.27 28.11 -10.57
N ILE A 49 -9.31 27.44 -9.42
CA ILE A 49 -9.84 28.03 -8.19
C ILE A 49 -8.98 29.23 -7.79
N HIS A 50 -7.65 29.09 -7.75
CA HIS A 50 -6.77 30.20 -7.40
C HIS A 50 -6.94 31.42 -8.31
N ALA A 51 -7.09 31.24 -9.61
CA ALA A 51 -7.30 32.33 -10.57
C ALA A 51 -8.65 33.03 -10.37
N ILE A 52 -9.73 32.27 -10.10
CA ILE A 52 -11.04 32.85 -9.78
C ILE A 52 -10.93 33.71 -8.52
N TYR A 53 -10.36 33.15 -7.45
CA TYR A 53 -10.21 33.84 -6.17
C TYR A 53 -9.25 35.04 -6.25
N PHE A 54 -8.20 34.99 -7.09
CA PHE A 54 -7.28 36.11 -7.30
C PHE A 54 -7.98 37.35 -7.88
N ASN A 55 -8.96 37.15 -8.78
CA ASN A 55 -9.75 38.26 -9.32
C ASN A 55 -10.65 38.94 -8.28
N TYR A 56 -10.90 38.26 -7.16
CA TYR A 56 -11.63 38.77 -6.00
C TYR A 56 -10.71 39.04 -4.81
N ALA A 57 -9.38 38.99 -4.96
CA ALA A 57 -8.42 39.15 -3.84
C ALA A 57 -8.49 40.52 -3.15
N HIS A 58 -9.02 41.55 -3.82
CA HIS A 58 -9.31 42.84 -3.18
C HIS A 58 -10.51 42.78 -2.21
N PHE A 59 -11.38 41.76 -2.36
CA PHE A 59 -12.56 41.53 -1.52
C PHE A 59 -12.38 40.35 -0.56
N LEU A 60 -11.40 39.47 -0.81
CA LEU A 60 -11.18 38.23 -0.05
C LEU A 60 -9.87 38.29 0.72
N ASP A 61 -9.94 38.07 2.03
CA ASP A 61 -8.75 38.01 2.87
C ASP A 61 -7.80 36.90 2.38
N ASN A 62 -6.49 37.17 2.40
CA ASN A 62 -5.43 36.30 1.87
C ASN A 62 -5.46 34.88 2.47
N LYS A 63 -6.15 34.69 3.60
CA LYS A 63 -6.34 33.41 4.28
C LYS A 63 -7.12 32.39 3.45
N PHE A 64 -8.08 32.82 2.62
CA PHE A 64 -8.86 31.91 1.76
C PHE A 64 -8.05 31.32 0.59
N LEU A 65 -6.94 31.95 0.21
CA LEU A 65 -6.00 31.43 -0.78
C LEU A 65 -5.22 30.21 -0.28
N SER A 66 -5.31 29.85 1.01
CA SER A 66 -4.57 28.74 1.60
C SER A 66 -4.99 27.37 1.03
N ILE A 67 -6.29 27.12 0.81
CA ILE A 67 -6.77 25.80 0.35
C ILE A 67 -6.37 25.54 -1.12
N PRO A 68 -6.60 26.46 -2.08
CA PRO A 68 -6.16 26.25 -3.47
C PRO A 68 -4.63 26.15 -3.58
N SER A 69 -3.89 26.93 -2.80
CA SER A 69 -2.42 26.88 -2.78
C SER A 69 -1.88 25.55 -2.27
N LEU A 70 -2.50 24.97 -1.22
CA LEU A 70 -2.17 23.63 -0.75
C LEU A 70 -2.48 22.55 -1.80
N MET A 71 -3.60 22.70 -2.52
CA MET A 71 -3.99 21.76 -3.58
C MET A 71 -3.00 21.81 -4.75
N ILE A 72 -2.52 22.99 -5.13
CA ILE A 72 -1.43 23.18 -6.11
C ILE A 72 -0.14 22.52 -5.60
N ALA A 73 0.28 22.81 -4.37
CA ALA A 73 1.52 22.26 -3.81
C ALA A 73 1.51 20.71 -3.78
N ILE A 74 0.42 20.10 -3.30
CA ILE A 74 0.23 18.64 -3.30
C ILE A 74 0.21 18.10 -4.75
N GLY A 75 -0.49 18.77 -5.66
CA GLY A 75 -0.55 18.38 -7.07
C GLY A 75 0.82 18.37 -7.76
N ILE A 76 1.67 19.38 -7.50
CA ILE A 76 3.05 19.44 -8.01
C ILE A 76 3.87 18.26 -7.48
N ILE A 77 3.80 18.00 -6.17
CA ILE A 77 4.57 16.92 -5.53
C ILE A 77 4.16 15.56 -6.12
N ILE A 78 2.85 15.27 -6.20
CA ILE A 78 2.33 14.02 -6.76
C ILE A 78 2.77 13.87 -8.22
N PHE A 79 2.67 14.94 -9.02
CA PHE A 79 3.06 14.91 -10.43
C PHE A 79 4.54 14.55 -10.60
N PHE A 80 5.46 15.19 -9.86
CA PHE A 80 6.89 14.91 -9.99
C PHE A 80 7.25 13.49 -9.54
N ILE A 81 6.72 13.04 -8.39
CA ILE A 81 6.96 11.67 -7.90
C ILE A 81 6.47 10.66 -8.94
N ALA A 82 5.24 10.81 -9.41
CA ALA A 82 4.65 9.89 -10.38
C ALA A 82 5.33 9.96 -11.75
N PHE A 83 5.79 11.13 -12.18
CA PHE A 83 6.57 11.30 -13.41
C PHE A 83 7.88 10.54 -13.37
N PHE A 84 8.66 10.68 -12.29
CA PHE A 84 9.90 9.92 -12.12
C PHE A 84 9.64 8.41 -11.99
N GLY A 85 8.55 8.01 -11.32
CA GLY A 85 8.11 6.61 -11.28
C GLY A 85 7.77 6.04 -12.65
N CYS A 86 6.98 6.76 -13.45
CA CYS A 86 6.61 6.39 -14.83
C CYS A 86 7.84 6.34 -15.75
N CYS A 87 8.65 7.40 -15.79
CA CYS A 87 9.83 7.47 -16.64
C CYS A 87 10.90 6.45 -16.23
N GLY A 88 11.08 6.22 -14.93
CA GLY A 88 11.96 5.17 -14.40
C GLY A 88 11.50 3.78 -14.82
N ALA A 89 10.19 3.49 -14.76
CA ALA A 89 9.63 2.22 -15.22
C ALA A 89 9.78 2.04 -16.73
N VAL A 90 9.42 3.03 -17.56
CA VAL A 90 9.42 2.88 -19.03
C VAL A 90 10.84 2.82 -19.59
N ARG A 91 11.71 3.73 -19.15
CA ARG A 91 13.08 3.85 -19.67
C ARG A 91 14.06 2.89 -19.01
N GLU A 92 13.60 2.11 -18.02
CA GLU A 92 14.43 1.22 -17.22
C GLU A 92 15.67 1.93 -16.65
N ASN A 93 15.53 3.24 -16.35
CA ASN A 93 16.65 4.05 -15.90
C ASN A 93 16.77 3.99 -14.38
N TYR A 94 17.82 3.31 -13.91
CA TYR A 94 18.12 3.13 -12.50
C TYR A 94 18.19 4.45 -11.71
N CYS A 95 18.81 5.49 -12.27
CA CYS A 95 18.91 6.80 -11.61
C CYS A 95 17.52 7.42 -11.35
N MET A 96 16.59 7.29 -12.31
CA MET A 96 15.21 7.79 -12.15
C MET A 96 14.42 7.00 -11.10
N LEU A 97 14.64 5.70 -10.99
CA LEU A 97 14.04 4.84 -9.95
C LEU A 97 14.58 5.16 -8.55
N ILE A 98 15.88 5.48 -8.44
CA ILE A 98 16.47 5.96 -7.18
C ILE A 98 15.85 7.30 -6.78
N ILE A 99 15.71 8.25 -7.71
CA ILE A 99 15.11 9.56 -7.43
C ILE A 99 13.67 9.37 -6.94
N PHE A 100 12.88 8.56 -7.65
CA PHE A 100 11.52 8.19 -7.22
C PHE A 100 11.47 7.64 -5.79
N THR A 101 12.33 6.66 -5.49
CA THR A 101 12.39 6.03 -4.16
C THR A 101 12.82 7.03 -3.08
N THR A 102 13.79 7.88 -3.37
CA THR A 102 14.29 8.93 -2.46
C THR A 102 13.19 9.93 -2.13
N LEU A 103 12.40 10.35 -3.14
CA LEU A 103 11.27 11.25 -2.94
C LEU A 103 10.17 10.61 -2.08
N LEU A 104 9.87 9.32 -2.27
CA LEU A 104 8.92 8.61 -1.41
C LEU A 104 9.37 8.55 0.05
N ILE A 105 10.66 8.30 0.31
CA ILE A 105 11.22 8.33 1.67
C ILE A 105 11.09 9.73 2.28
N PHE A 106 11.35 10.77 1.50
CA PHE A 106 11.19 12.15 1.96
C PHE A 106 9.73 12.47 2.34
N ILE A 107 8.76 12.06 1.53
CA ILE A 107 7.33 12.22 1.85
C ILE A 107 6.96 11.46 3.12
N PHE A 108 7.45 10.23 3.29
CA PHE A 108 7.21 9.46 4.51
C PHE A 108 7.68 10.21 5.78
N ILE A 109 8.85 10.86 5.72
CA ILE A 109 9.35 11.68 6.83
C ILE A 109 8.42 12.87 7.11
N LEU A 110 7.90 13.53 6.06
CA LEU A 110 6.95 14.63 6.21
C LEU A 110 5.61 14.15 6.79
N GLU A 111 5.08 13.02 6.34
CA GLU A 111 3.85 12.42 6.88
C GLU A 111 4.00 12.03 8.34
N PHE A 112 5.12 11.40 8.70
CA PHE A 112 5.43 11.04 10.07
C PHE A 112 5.58 12.28 10.96
N SER A 113 6.30 13.30 10.48
CA SER A 113 6.45 14.59 11.19
C SER A 113 5.12 15.30 11.35
N GLY A 114 4.27 15.31 10.31
CA GLY A 114 2.92 15.87 10.34
C GLY A 114 2.01 15.13 11.32
N GLY A 115 2.10 13.81 11.39
CA GLY A 115 1.39 12.98 12.36
C GLY A 115 1.79 13.31 13.81
N ILE A 116 3.10 13.46 14.07
CA ILE A 116 3.61 13.89 15.38
C ILE A 116 3.13 15.30 15.72
N ALA A 117 3.28 16.25 14.80
CA ALA A 117 2.85 17.63 15.00
C ALA A 117 1.34 17.70 15.28
N GLY A 118 0.52 16.98 14.51
CA GLY A 118 -0.93 16.89 14.72
C GLY A 118 -1.29 16.32 16.10
N TYR A 119 -0.56 15.31 16.58
CA TYR A 119 -0.75 14.77 17.92
C TYR A 119 -0.37 15.76 19.02
N VAL A 120 0.74 16.47 18.88
CA VAL A 120 1.21 17.48 19.85
C VAL A 120 0.24 18.67 19.92
N LEU A 121 -0.18 19.18 18.76
CA LEU A 121 -1.08 20.33 18.66
C LEU A 121 -2.54 20.01 19.02
N ARG A 122 -2.91 18.74 19.24
CA ARG A 122 -4.30 18.34 19.55
C ARG A 122 -4.89 19.07 20.77
N SER A 123 -4.04 19.45 21.73
CA SER A 123 -4.45 20.14 22.96
C SER A 123 -4.76 21.62 22.71
N GLN A 124 -4.04 22.26 21.78
CA GLN A 124 -4.16 23.68 21.44
C GLN A 124 -5.09 23.93 20.25
N ALA A 125 -5.42 22.88 19.49
CA ALA A 125 -6.27 22.96 18.30
C ALA A 125 -7.60 23.67 18.58
N GLY A 126 -8.18 23.47 19.77
CA GLY A 126 -9.43 24.11 20.14
C GLY A 126 -9.34 25.63 20.22
N GLU A 127 -8.27 26.16 20.82
CA GLU A 127 -8.03 27.61 20.92
C GLU A 127 -7.70 28.23 19.57
N ILE A 128 -6.90 27.54 18.74
CA ILE A 128 -6.58 28.01 17.38
C ILE A 128 -7.86 28.11 16.53
N ILE A 129 -8.74 27.12 16.61
CA ILE A 129 -10.03 27.14 15.89
C ILE A 129 -10.91 28.26 16.43
N LYS A 130 -10.98 28.42 17.76
CA LYS A 130 -11.76 29.49 18.40
C LYS A 130 -11.30 30.87 17.93
N GLU A 131 -10.00 31.14 17.98
CA GLU A 131 -9.41 32.40 17.52
C GLU A 131 -9.74 32.67 16.04
N LYS A 132 -9.62 31.65 15.18
CA LYS A 132 -9.96 31.78 13.77
C LYS A 132 -11.45 32.07 13.55
N MET A 133 -12.34 31.36 14.26
CA MET A 133 -13.78 31.60 14.18
C MET A 133 -14.13 33.02 14.68
N THR A 134 -13.62 33.46 15.83
CA THR A 134 -13.89 34.81 16.33
C THR A 134 -13.42 35.89 15.33
N ASN A 135 -12.25 35.72 14.74
CA ASN A 135 -11.73 36.68 13.76
C ASN A 135 -12.56 36.74 12.47
N THR A 136 -13.02 35.60 11.94
CA THR A 136 -13.84 35.59 10.71
C THR A 136 -15.28 36.03 10.97
N MET A 137 -15.79 35.90 12.19
CA MET A 137 -17.14 36.33 12.55
C MET A 137 -17.35 37.84 12.36
N VAL A 138 -16.35 38.66 12.70
CA VAL A 138 -16.40 40.12 12.53
C VAL A 138 -16.50 40.53 11.05
N GLU A 139 -15.99 39.69 10.16
CA GLU A 139 -16.01 39.93 8.71
C GLU A 139 -17.33 39.48 8.05
N TYR A 140 -18.28 38.95 8.80
CA TYR A 140 -19.55 38.42 8.27
C TYR A 140 -20.31 39.46 7.41
N ASN A 141 -20.46 40.70 7.90
CA ASN A 141 -21.16 41.75 7.13
C ASN A 141 -20.31 42.37 6.00
N ASN A 142 -18.99 42.13 6.02
CA ASN A 142 -18.05 42.75 5.07
C ASN A 142 -17.76 41.83 3.88
N SER A 143 -17.88 40.52 4.04
CA SER A 143 -17.59 39.52 3.00
C SER A 143 -18.76 38.57 2.81
N ARG A 144 -19.32 38.56 1.59
CA ARG A 144 -20.39 37.63 1.19
C ARG A 144 -19.96 36.15 1.32
N GLU A 145 -18.69 35.87 1.11
CA GLU A 145 -18.14 34.51 1.17
C GLU A 145 -17.96 34.05 2.61
N THR A 146 -17.49 34.95 3.49
CA THR A 146 -17.42 34.69 4.93
C THR A 146 -18.83 34.51 5.50
N ALA A 147 -19.81 35.33 5.06
CA ALA A 147 -21.22 35.15 5.42
C ALA A 147 -21.75 33.79 4.99
N LYS A 148 -21.52 33.40 3.73
CA LYS A 148 -21.97 32.10 3.21
C LYS A 148 -21.33 30.92 3.96
N LEU A 149 -20.04 30.99 4.27
CA LEU A 149 -19.35 29.96 5.05
C LEU A 149 -19.93 29.83 6.46
N TRP A 150 -20.21 30.96 7.12
CA TRP A 150 -20.86 30.97 8.42
C TRP A 150 -22.28 30.41 8.36
N ASP A 151 -23.06 30.78 7.34
CA ASP A 151 -24.40 30.26 7.13
C ASP A 151 -24.41 28.74 6.94
N GLU A 152 -23.47 28.21 6.15
CA GLU A 152 -23.28 26.77 5.95
C GLU A 152 -22.87 26.08 7.26
N ILE A 153 -21.89 26.61 7.99
CA ILE A 153 -21.46 26.04 9.28
C ILE A 153 -22.64 26.00 10.28
N GLN A 154 -23.40 27.09 10.41
CA GLN A 154 -24.52 27.16 11.36
C GLN A 154 -25.65 26.20 11.00
N THR A 155 -25.94 26.09 9.71
CA THR A 155 -26.98 25.18 9.20
C THR A 155 -26.56 23.72 9.31
N ASP A 156 -25.33 23.38 8.91
CA ASP A 156 -24.82 22.01 8.87
C ASP A 156 -24.59 21.43 10.28
N PHE A 157 -24.13 22.26 11.22
CA PHE A 157 -23.84 21.83 12.59
C PHE A 157 -24.96 22.15 13.60
N GLU A 158 -26.07 22.75 13.14
CA GLU A 158 -27.18 23.21 13.98
C GLU A 158 -26.70 24.00 15.20
N CYS A 159 -25.96 25.08 14.94
CA CYS A 159 -25.27 25.88 15.96
C CYS A 159 -25.39 27.38 15.68
N CYS A 160 -25.15 28.21 16.70
CA CYS A 160 -25.16 29.67 16.54
C CYS A 160 -24.02 30.33 17.32
N GLY A 161 -23.28 31.22 16.65
CA GLY A 161 -22.12 31.91 17.20
C GLY A 161 -20.92 30.97 17.45
N VAL A 162 -19.81 31.53 17.94
CA VAL A 162 -18.58 30.74 18.19
C VAL A 162 -18.79 29.84 19.40
N THR A 163 -19.14 30.45 20.52
CA THR A 163 -19.42 29.80 21.81
C THR A 163 -20.89 29.84 22.16
N ASN A 164 -21.60 30.92 21.80
CA ASN A 164 -23.02 31.09 22.03
C ASN A 164 -23.62 32.13 21.07
N MET A 165 -24.95 32.20 20.99
CA MET A 165 -25.67 33.17 20.14
C MET A 165 -25.37 34.64 20.49
N THR A 166 -25.00 34.93 21.74
CA THR A 166 -24.62 36.29 22.20
C THR A 166 -23.37 36.81 21.51
N ASP A 167 -22.55 35.95 20.91
CA ASP A 167 -21.34 36.36 20.19
C ASP A 167 -21.67 37.27 18.99
N TRP A 168 -22.90 37.21 18.49
CA TRP A 168 -23.40 38.04 17.39
C TRP A 168 -23.73 39.49 17.79
N GLU A 169 -23.83 39.81 19.09
CA GLU A 169 -24.11 41.18 19.57
C GLU A 169 -23.07 42.20 19.09
N ASN A 170 -21.84 41.77 18.87
CA ASN A 170 -20.77 42.64 18.38
C ASN A 170 -20.87 42.93 16.87
N SER A 171 -21.65 42.16 16.12
CA SER A 171 -21.78 42.26 14.66
C SER A 171 -23.18 42.73 14.22
N PHE A 172 -24.20 42.57 15.05
CA PHE A 172 -25.58 43.02 14.81
C PHE A 172 -26.11 43.82 16.00
N ASN A 173 -26.74 44.97 15.74
CA ASN A 173 -27.46 45.73 16.75
C ASN A 173 -28.84 45.08 17.01
N ASN A 174 -29.32 45.10 18.26
CA ASN A 174 -30.71 44.75 18.65
C ASN A 174 -31.13 43.27 18.56
N SER A 175 -30.33 42.36 19.09
CA SER A 175 -30.72 40.94 19.29
C SER A 175 -31.00 40.14 18.00
N ASP A 176 -30.74 40.73 16.83
CA ASP A 176 -30.91 40.07 15.54
C ASP A 176 -29.78 39.07 15.29
N LEU A 177 -30.14 37.95 14.66
CA LEU A 177 -29.23 36.85 14.36
C LEU A 177 -29.26 36.54 12.85
N PRO A 178 -28.18 35.94 12.30
CA PRO A 178 -28.22 35.37 10.95
C PRO A 178 -29.39 34.40 10.80
N MET A 179 -30.04 34.40 9.64
CA MET A 179 -31.16 33.49 9.38
C MET A 179 -30.77 32.01 9.50
N SER A 180 -29.50 31.68 9.25
CA SER A 180 -28.88 30.37 9.40
C SER A 180 -28.76 29.90 10.85
N CYS A 181 -28.83 30.80 11.85
CA CYS A 181 -28.92 30.44 13.28
C CYS A 181 -30.29 29.90 13.70
N CYS A 182 -31.32 30.06 12.87
CA CYS A 182 -32.68 29.60 13.15
C CYS A 182 -33.05 28.40 12.28
N ARG A 183 -33.75 27.42 12.86
CA ARG A 183 -34.33 26.33 12.08
C ARG A 183 -35.34 26.88 11.06
N PRO A 184 -35.32 26.42 9.80
CA PRO A 184 -36.32 26.79 8.82
C PRO A 184 -37.70 26.30 9.28
N GLN A 185 -38.62 27.22 9.54
CA GLN A 185 -39.99 26.88 9.93
C GLN A 185 -40.78 26.40 8.70
N GLN A 186 -41.10 25.11 8.67
CA GLN A 186 -41.85 24.50 7.57
C GLN A 186 -43.34 24.88 7.66
N GLY A 187 -43.91 25.40 6.57
CA GLY A 187 -45.34 25.70 6.45
C GLY A 187 -45.76 27.14 6.81
N THR A 188 -44.81 28.03 7.13
CA THR A 188 -45.06 29.45 7.43
C THR A 188 -45.08 30.30 6.16
N ILE A 189 -46.07 31.19 6.01
CA ILE A 189 -46.18 32.17 4.91
C ILE A 189 -46.02 33.56 5.51
N GLY A 190 -44.91 34.25 5.20
CA GLY A 190 -44.62 35.59 5.72
C GLY A 190 -43.13 35.90 5.84
N ILE A 191 -42.79 37.06 6.43
CA ILE A 191 -41.41 37.44 6.76
C ILE A 191 -41.00 36.67 8.02
N SER A 192 -39.95 35.85 7.93
CA SER A 192 -39.34 35.21 9.09
C SER A 192 -38.20 36.08 9.60
N VAL A 193 -38.18 36.34 10.91
CA VAL A 193 -37.14 37.11 11.59
C VAL A 193 -36.45 36.19 12.58
N CYS A 194 -35.12 36.10 12.49
CA CYS A 194 -34.30 35.36 13.44
C CYS A 194 -33.74 36.33 14.48
N ASN A 195 -34.16 36.16 15.73
CA ASN A 195 -33.77 36.99 16.87
C ASN A 195 -33.61 36.06 18.09
N VAL A 196 -32.93 36.47 19.16
CA VAL A 196 -32.63 35.63 20.35
C VAL A 196 -33.86 35.01 21.02
N THR A 197 -35.05 35.58 20.82
CA THR A 197 -36.33 35.06 21.36
C THR A 197 -37.10 34.18 20.38
N ALA A 198 -36.60 33.96 19.17
CA ALA A 198 -37.31 33.19 18.15
C ALA A 198 -37.39 31.70 18.51
N ASN A 199 -38.56 31.10 18.24
CA ASN A 199 -38.76 29.66 18.39
C ASN A 199 -37.92 28.92 17.33
N GLY A 200 -36.90 28.18 17.77
CA GLY A 200 -36.05 27.37 16.90
C GLY A 200 -34.63 27.90 16.68
N VAL A 201 -34.15 28.86 17.48
CA VAL A 201 -32.73 29.28 17.50
C VAL A 201 -31.85 28.14 18.00
N TYR A 202 -30.70 27.94 17.35
CA TYR A 202 -29.68 27.01 17.84
C TYR A 202 -28.97 27.60 19.06
N LEU A 203 -29.05 26.90 20.21
CA LEU A 203 -28.48 27.35 21.48
C LEU A 203 -27.02 26.93 21.67
N ASP A 204 -26.56 25.93 20.91
CA ASP A 204 -25.20 25.41 21.01
C ASP A 204 -24.23 26.26 20.17
N GLY A 205 -23.07 26.60 20.71
CA GLY A 205 -21.99 27.25 19.97
C GLY A 205 -21.34 26.34 18.93
N CYS A 206 -20.98 26.91 17.78
CA CYS A 206 -20.41 26.17 16.66
C CYS A 206 -19.03 25.57 16.96
N LEU A 207 -18.22 26.19 17.82
CA LEU A 207 -16.92 25.66 18.22
C LEU A 207 -17.04 24.28 18.85
N ASN A 208 -18.00 24.09 19.76
CA ASN A 208 -18.18 22.83 20.47
C ASN A 208 -18.67 21.72 19.52
N LYS A 209 -19.66 22.03 18.68
CA LYS A 209 -20.18 21.08 17.67
C LYS A 209 -19.09 20.68 16.68
N PHE A 210 -18.34 21.65 16.16
CA PHE A 210 -17.27 21.43 15.21
C PHE A 210 -16.11 20.62 15.81
N GLN A 211 -15.69 20.94 17.04
CA GLN A 211 -14.67 20.14 17.75
C GLN A 211 -15.13 18.70 17.99
N LYS A 212 -16.40 18.50 18.37
CA LYS A 212 -16.98 17.16 18.55
C LYS A 212 -17.00 16.38 17.23
N TYR A 213 -17.32 17.05 16.13
CA TYR A 213 -17.26 16.48 14.78
C TYR A 213 -15.83 16.04 14.42
N ILE A 214 -14.84 16.92 14.57
CA ILE A 214 -13.43 16.58 14.30
C ILE A 214 -12.99 15.39 15.18
N LYS A 215 -13.31 15.39 16.47
CA LYS A 215 -12.96 14.28 17.37
C LYS A 215 -13.59 12.96 16.94
N SER A 216 -14.82 12.99 16.43
CA SER A 216 -15.52 11.80 15.93
C SER A 216 -14.86 11.24 14.66
N HIS A 217 -14.29 12.09 13.81
CA HIS A 217 -13.65 11.68 12.56
C HIS A 217 -12.12 11.54 12.66
N ALA A 218 -11.50 11.97 13.77
CA ALA A 218 -10.05 11.92 13.97
C ALA A 218 -9.47 10.50 13.84
N VAL A 219 -10.20 9.49 14.31
CA VAL A 219 -9.78 8.08 14.19
C VAL A 219 -9.78 7.64 12.72
N GLN A 220 -10.78 8.07 11.93
CA GLN A 220 -10.84 7.74 10.50
C GLN A 220 -9.70 8.41 9.74
N LEU A 221 -9.43 9.70 10.00
CA LEU A 221 -8.31 10.43 9.40
C LEU A 221 -6.95 9.81 9.77
N GLY A 222 -6.77 9.45 11.05
CA GLY A 222 -5.58 8.74 11.51
C GLY A 222 -5.41 7.37 10.86
N GLY A 223 -6.51 6.64 10.64
CA GLY A 223 -6.52 5.37 9.92
C GLY A 223 -6.10 5.50 8.46
N ILE A 224 -6.59 6.54 7.76
CA ILE A 224 -6.18 6.83 6.37
C ILE A 224 -4.68 7.14 6.32
N GLY A 225 -4.17 8.01 7.21
CA GLY A 225 -2.75 8.34 7.27
C GLY A 225 -1.86 7.11 7.54
N LEU A 226 -2.24 6.27 8.50
CA LEU A 226 -1.52 5.02 8.78
C LEU A 226 -1.56 4.04 7.60
N GLY A 227 -2.68 3.98 6.88
CA GLY A 227 -2.83 3.19 5.66
C GLY A 227 -1.90 3.66 4.54
N ILE A 228 -1.82 4.97 4.31
CA ILE A 228 -0.91 5.57 3.32
C ILE A 228 0.54 5.25 3.68
N ALA A 229 0.94 5.49 4.93
CA ALA A 229 2.29 5.23 5.42
C ALA A 229 2.70 3.76 5.28
N THR A 230 1.79 2.82 5.57
CA THR A 230 2.06 1.38 5.43
C THR A 230 2.20 0.97 3.97
N ILE A 231 1.33 1.44 3.07
CA ILE A 231 1.45 1.19 1.63
C ILE A 231 2.79 1.75 1.11
N GLN A 232 3.14 2.98 1.49
CA GLN A 232 4.38 3.63 1.07
C GLN A 232 5.62 2.85 1.52
N LEU A 233 5.66 2.39 2.78
CA LEU A 233 6.76 1.57 3.31
C LEU A 233 6.88 0.24 2.57
N THR A 234 5.76 -0.45 2.29
CA THR A 234 5.81 -1.70 1.52
C THR A 234 6.36 -1.49 0.12
N GLY A 235 6.00 -0.38 -0.55
CA GLY A 235 6.56 -0.01 -1.85
C GLY A 235 8.07 0.21 -1.82
N VAL A 236 8.57 0.98 -0.84
CA VAL A 236 10.01 1.22 -0.66
C VAL A 236 10.76 -0.08 -0.36
N MET A 237 10.21 -0.95 0.49
CA MET A 237 10.82 -2.24 0.83
C MET A 237 10.90 -3.17 -0.38
N ILE A 238 9.84 -3.27 -1.19
CA ILE A 238 9.85 -4.10 -2.41
C ILE A 238 10.90 -3.60 -3.40
N ILE A 239 11.01 -2.29 -3.60
CA ILE A 239 12.00 -1.71 -4.52
C ILE A 239 13.42 -1.93 -3.98
N SER A 240 13.66 -1.68 -2.68
CA SER A 240 14.96 -1.87 -2.05
C SER A 240 15.42 -3.33 -2.09
N VAL A 241 14.53 -4.27 -1.74
CA VAL A 241 14.81 -5.72 -1.81
C VAL A 241 14.99 -6.16 -3.25
N GLY A 242 14.20 -5.63 -4.20
CA GLY A 242 14.37 -5.90 -5.63
C GLY A 242 15.73 -5.42 -6.16
N SER A 243 16.18 -4.23 -5.76
CA SER A 243 17.50 -3.70 -6.14
C SER A 243 18.65 -4.49 -5.52
N THR A 244 18.53 -4.92 -4.26
CA THR A 244 19.58 -5.74 -3.61
C THR A 244 19.60 -7.16 -4.18
N ILE A 245 18.44 -7.76 -4.45
CA ILE A 245 18.37 -9.07 -5.11
C ILE A 245 18.94 -9.00 -6.52
N TYR A 246 18.63 -7.98 -7.31
CA TYR A 246 19.22 -7.84 -8.65
C TYR A 246 20.74 -7.74 -8.59
N ALA A 247 21.28 -6.89 -7.70
CA ALA A 247 22.73 -6.74 -7.52
C ALA A 247 23.41 -8.04 -7.08
N VAL A 248 22.78 -8.82 -6.20
CA VAL A 248 23.33 -10.10 -5.74
C VAL A 248 23.13 -11.22 -6.78
N TYR A 249 22.00 -11.25 -7.48
CA TYR A 249 21.68 -12.32 -8.42
C TYR A 249 22.50 -12.24 -9.71
N GLU A 250 22.88 -11.04 -10.16
CA GLU A 250 23.79 -10.88 -11.30
C GLU A 250 25.13 -11.59 -11.02
N ASP A 251 25.67 -11.43 -9.81
CA ASP A 251 26.94 -12.03 -9.38
C ASP A 251 26.89 -13.57 -9.25
N PHE A 252 25.72 -14.16 -8.95
CA PHE A 252 25.57 -15.61 -8.69
C PHE A 252 24.85 -16.39 -9.80
N SER A 253 24.30 -15.72 -10.82
CA SER A 253 23.48 -16.33 -11.88
C SER A 253 24.19 -17.44 -12.66
N HIS A 254 25.53 -17.46 -12.68
CA HIS A 254 26.33 -18.47 -13.37
C HIS A 254 26.49 -19.79 -12.59
N PHE A 255 26.31 -19.77 -11.27
CA PHE A 255 26.38 -20.98 -10.42
C PHE A 255 25.07 -21.76 -10.31
N LEU A 256 23.96 -21.17 -10.77
CA LEU A 256 22.64 -21.75 -10.69
C LEU A 256 22.28 -22.39 -12.04
N ASP A 257 22.22 -23.73 -12.07
CA ASP A 257 21.82 -24.52 -13.23
C ASP A 257 20.44 -24.03 -13.77
N PRO A 258 20.25 -23.84 -15.10
CA PRO A 258 18.97 -23.41 -15.70
C PRO A 258 17.81 -24.39 -15.47
N ARG A 259 18.10 -25.53 -14.84
CA ARG A 259 17.14 -26.57 -14.46
C ARG A 259 16.43 -26.30 -13.13
N TYR A 260 16.92 -25.34 -12.33
CA TYR A 260 16.22 -24.86 -11.13
C TYR A 260 15.25 -23.74 -11.48
N PHE A 261 14.01 -23.84 -11.01
CA PHE A 261 13.00 -22.77 -11.12
C PHE A 261 13.63 -21.44 -10.71
N SER A 262 13.62 -20.44 -11.61
CA SER A 262 14.13 -19.13 -11.24
C SER A 262 13.41 -18.67 -9.96
N PRO A 263 14.12 -18.19 -8.92
CA PRO A 263 13.49 -17.67 -7.71
C PRO A 263 12.40 -16.63 -8.03
N ALA A 264 12.58 -15.91 -9.13
CA ALA A 264 11.59 -14.99 -9.67
C ALA A 264 10.26 -15.67 -10.05
N THR A 265 10.27 -16.83 -10.71
CA THR A 265 9.06 -17.59 -11.05
C THR A 265 8.31 -18.05 -9.81
N LEU A 266 9.02 -18.54 -8.80
CA LEU A 266 8.44 -18.92 -7.50
C LEU A 266 7.76 -17.72 -6.82
N LEU A 267 8.42 -16.56 -6.82
CA LEU A 267 7.85 -15.33 -6.26
C LEU A 267 6.58 -14.87 -7.00
N ILE A 268 6.45 -15.08 -8.32
CA ILE A 268 5.19 -14.78 -9.04
C ILE A 268 4.07 -15.68 -8.55
N VAL A 269 4.31 -16.99 -8.51
CA VAL A 269 3.27 -17.96 -8.17
C VAL A 269 2.77 -17.70 -6.75
N VAL A 270 3.70 -17.46 -5.82
CA VAL A 270 3.37 -17.06 -4.44
C VAL A 270 2.66 -15.71 -4.43
N GLY A 271 3.12 -14.72 -5.19
CA GLY A 271 2.52 -13.37 -5.24
C GLY A 271 1.09 -13.36 -5.78
N ILE A 272 0.80 -14.09 -6.87
CA ILE A 272 -0.55 -14.25 -7.41
C ILE A 272 -1.44 -14.92 -6.37
N LEU A 273 -0.93 -15.97 -5.71
CA LEU A 273 -1.68 -16.70 -4.69
C LEU A 273 -2.00 -15.80 -3.48
N VAL A 274 -1.03 -15.02 -3.00
CA VAL A 274 -1.23 -14.04 -1.91
C VAL A 274 -2.24 -12.96 -2.32
N PHE A 275 -2.17 -12.45 -3.55
CA PHE A 275 -3.12 -11.46 -4.06
C PHE A 275 -4.56 -11.99 -4.07
N VAL A 276 -4.76 -13.22 -4.55
CA VAL A 276 -6.09 -13.87 -4.58
C VAL A 276 -6.63 -14.08 -3.16
N ILE A 277 -5.77 -14.53 -2.24
CA ILE A 277 -6.12 -14.68 -0.82
C ILE A 277 -6.52 -13.31 -0.22
N ALA A 278 -5.70 -12.28 -0.42
CA ALA A 278 -5.97 -10.94 0.09
C ALA A 278 -7.26 -10.35 -0.50
N PHE A 279 -7.54 -10.58 -1.78
CA PHE A 279 -8.77 -10.16 -2.45
C PHE A 279 -10.00 -10.78 -1.77
N PHE A 280 -10.01 -12.10 -1.54
CA PHE A 280 -11.13 -12.77 -0.86
C PHE A 280 -11.29 -12.33 0.60
N GLY A 281 -10.18 -12.09 1.31
CA GLY A 281 -10.21 -11.56 2.68
C GLY A 281 -10.83 -10.16 2.74
N CYS A 282 -10.34 -9.25 1.90
CA CYS A 282 -10.80 -7.87 1.84
C CYS A 282 -12.25 -7.75 1.35
N CYS A 283 -12.58 -8.38 0.21
CA CYS A 283 -13.94 -8.39 -0.32
C CYS A 283 -14.93 -9.11 0.61
N GLY A 284 -14.49 -10.16 1.30
CA GLY A 284 -15.30 -10.86 2.29
C GLY A 284 -15.67 -9.97 3.48
N ALA A 285 -14.71 -9.19 3.98
CA ALA A 285 -14.95 -8.21 5.04
C ALA A 285 -15.86 -7.06 4.58
N LEU A 286 -15.56 -6.45 3.43
CA LEU A 286 -16.30 -5.29 2.90
C LEU A 286 -17.74 -5.62 2.48
N ARG A 287 -17.96 -6.79 1.87
CA ARG A 287 -19.30 -7.21 1.42
C ARG A 287 -20.11 -7.91 2.51
N GLU A 288 -19.63 -7.91 3.75
CA GLU A 288 -20.22 -8.68 4.87
C GLU A 288 -20.56 -10.13 4.44
N SER A 289 -19.70 -10.76 3.63
CA SER A 289 -19.98 -12.06 2.99
C SER A 289 -19.26 -13.20 3.71
N THR A 290 -20.03 -13.99 4.46
CA THR A 290 -19.51 -15.14 5.22
C THR A 290 -18.83 -16.19 4.32
N CYS A 291 -19.34 -16.37 3.10
CA CYS A 291 -18.79 -17.34 2.16
C CYS A 291 -17.36 -16.96 1.74
N MET A 292 -17.13 -15.70 1.36
CA MET A 292 -15.79 -15.25 0.94
C MET A 292 -14.78 -15.24 2.10
N VAL A 293 -15.21 -14.86 3.31
CA VAL A 293 -14.35 -14.92 4.50
C VAL A 293 -13.96 -16.36 4.85
N LEU A 294 -14.87 -17.33 4.67
CA LEU A 294 -14.56 -18.75 4.86
C LEU A 294 -13.62 -19.29 3.77
N VAL A 295 -13.79 -18.88 2.51
CA VAL A 295 -12.85 -19.20 1.43
C VAL A 295 -11.45 -18.68 1.76
N PHE A 296 -11.33 -17.46 2.30
CA PHE A 296 -10.06 -16.91 2.77
C PHE A 296 -9.42 -17.79 3.86
N ALA A 297 -10.19 -18.22 4.87
CA ALA A 297 -9.69 -19.07 5.96
C ALA A 297 -9.23 -20.45 5.45
N VAL A 298 -9.98 -21.06 4.52
CA VAL A 298 -9.62 -22.34 3.90
C VAL A 298 -8.34 -22.19 3.07
N SER A 299 -8.23 -21.13 2.26
CA SER A 299 -7.03 -20.87 1.48
C SER A 299 -5.79 -20.68 2.35
N LEU A 300 -5.89 -19.94 3.46
CA LEU A 300 -4.78 -19.82 4.43
C LEU A 300 -4.39 -21.17 5.05
N SER A 301 -5.37 -22.04 5.31
CA SER A 301 -5.10 -23.37 5.86
C SER A 301 -4.36 -24.26 4.84
N VAL A 302 -4.70 -24.16 3.55
CA VAL A 302 -3.98 -24.88 2.48
C VAL A 302 -2.55 -24.36 2.33
N VAL A 303 -2.35 -23.03 2.39
CA VAL A 303 -1.01 -22.44 2.37
C VAL A 303 -0.17 -22.90 3.54
N LEU A 304 -0.74 -22.93 4.76
CA LEU A 304 -0.04 -23.40 5.95
C LEU A 304 0.45 -24.85 5.80
N ILE A 305 -0.38 -25.73 5.23
CA ILE A 305 0.00 -27.13 4.99
C ILE A 305 1.11 -27.20 3.94
N MET A 306 1.01 -26.46 2.84
CA MET A 306 2.05 -26.42 1.81
C MET A 306 3.37 -25.88 2.38
N GLU A 307 3.31 -24.82 3.19
CA GLU A 307 4.48 -24.22 3.84
C GLU A 307 5.19 -25.19 4.78
N LEU A 308 4.44 -25.88 5.65
CA LEU A 308 5.00 -26.90 6.54
C LEU A 308 5.60 -28.06 5.73
N SER A 309 4.93 -28.49 4.66
CA SER A 309 5.47 -29.54 3.78
C SER A 309 6.77 -29.11 3.10
N ALA A 310 6.84 -27.88 2.60
CA ALA A 310 8.04 -27.33 1.96
C ALA A 310 9.19 -27.15 2.97
N ALA A 311 8.90 -26.67 4.18
CA ALA A 311 9.88 -26.54 5.25
C ALA A 311 10.45 -27.90 5.67
N THR A 312 9.59 -28.92 5.83
CA THR A 312 10.04 -30.28 6.14
C THR A 312 10.88 -30.89 5.01
N ALA A 313 10.49 -30.69 3.75
CA ALA A 313 11.27 -31.14 2.60
C ALA A 313 12.63 -30.42 2.50
N ALA A 314 12.67 -29.11 2.75
CA ALA A 314 13.90 -28.32 2.74
C ALA A 314 14.88 -28.78 3.84
N TYR A 315 14.37 -29.09 5.03
CA TYR A 315 15.18 -29.64 6.12
C TYR A 315 15.69 -31.05 5.78
N ALA A 316 14.84 -31.92 5.24
CA ALA A 316 15.20 -33.28 4.87
C ALA A 316 16.24 -33.35 3.74
N LEU A 317 16.22 -32.40 2.80
CA LEU A 317 17.16 -32.34 1.67
C LEU A 317 18.47 -31.62 2.00
N GLN A 318 18.64 -31.10 3.21
CA GLN A 318 19.81 -30.30 3.58
C GLN A 318 21.13 -31.04 3.35
N ASP A 319 21.19 -32.32 3.72
CA ASP A 319 22.39 -33.14 3.53
C ASP A 319 22.61 -33.48 2.06
N THR A 320 21.55 -33.80 1.31
CA THR A 320 21.64 -34.06 -0.13
C THR A 320 22.12 -32.85 -0.91
N VAL A 321 21.71 -31.64 -0.52
CA VAL A 321 22.17 -30.39 -1.13
C VAL A 321 23.66 -30.19 -0.87
N LYS A 322 24.14 -30.54 0.31
CA LYS A 322 25.57 -30.47 0.65
C LYS A 322 26.39 -31.39 -0.27
N ASP A 323 25.96 -32.64 -0.45
CA ASP A 323 26.68 -33.59 -1.31
C ASP A 323 26.66 -33.13 -2.79
N LEU A 324 25.51 -32.67 -3.28
CA LEU A 324 25.37 -32.15 -4.64
C LEU A 324 26.26 -30.91 -4.87
N LEU A 325 26.34 -30.01 -3.89
CA LEU A 325 27.21 -28.83 -3.96
C LEU A 325 28.67 -29.24 -4.04
N GLN A 326 29.09 -30.25 -3.28
CA GLN A 326 30.47 -30.74 -3.31
C GLN A 326 30.84 -31.24 -4.72
N ASP A 327 30.00 -32.09 -5.30
CA ASP A 327 30.22 -32.65 -6.64
C ASP A 327 30.21 -31.56 -7.71
N LYS A 328 29.27 -30.61 -7.62
CA LYS A 328 29.17 -29.52 -8.61
C LYS A 328 30.37 -28.59 -8.54
N ILE A 329 30.79 -28.16 -7.35
CA ILE A 329 31.95 -27.27 -7.18
C ILE A 329 33.22 -27.95 -7.68
N ASN A 330 33.41 -29.25 -7.38
CA ASN A 330 34.58 -30.00 -7.86
C ASN A 330 34.63 -30.03 -9.40
N ASN A 331 33.51 -30.42 -10.04
CA ASN A 331 33.43 -30.46 -11.50
C ASN A 331 33.62 -29.08 -12.15
N THR A 332 33.04 -28.03 -11.57
CA THR A 332 33.21 -26.66 -12.05
C THR A 332 34.65 -26.17 -11.94
N MET A 333 35.39 -26.60 -10.91
CA MET A 333 36.79 -26.21 -10.74
C MET A 333 37.70 -26.80 -11.83
N HIS A 334 37.40 -28.00 -12.34
CA HIS A 334 38.14 -28.60 -13.47
C HIS A 334 37.93 -27.86 -14.80
N GLU A 335 36.92 -27.00 -14.91
CA GLU A 335 36.66 -26.15 -16.07
C GLU A 335 37.15 -24.70 -15.87
N TYR A 336 37.83 -24.41 -14.77
CA TYR A 336 38.22 -23.07 -14.35
C TYR A 336 39.01 -22.28 -15.41
N ASP A 337 39.97 -22.91 -16.10
CA ASP A 337 40.79 -22.24 -17.11
C ASP A 337 40.14 -22.24 -18.51
N LYS A 338 39.09 -23.04 -18.71
CA LYS A 338 38.43 -23.21 -20.02
C LYS A 338 37.34 -22.18 -20.29
N ASN A 339 36.79 -21.56 -19.24
CA ASN A 339 35.67 -20.64 -19.37
C ASN A 339 35.86 -19.42 -18.44
N ASP A 340 35.97 -18.24 -19.03
CA ASP A 340 36.13 -16.97 -18.31
C ASP A 340 34.98 -16.68 -17.32
N GLU A 341 33.77 -17.15 -17.63
CA GLU A 341 32.62 -16.99 -16.73
C GLU A 341 32.78 -17.86 -15.47
N ILE A 342 33.21 -19.12 -15.62
CA ILE A 342 33.52 -20.03 -14.51
C ILE A 342 34.68 -19.49 -13.68
N LYS A 343 35.71 -18.97 -14.37
CA LYS A 343 36.87 -18.32 -13.75
C LYS A 343 36.45 -17.17 -12.84
N SER A 344 35.61 -16.27 -13.34
CA SER A 344 35.07 -15.13 -12.58
C SER A 344 34.24 -15.60 -11.38
N ALA A 345 33.35 -16.58 -11.60
CA ALA A 345 32.47 -17.13 -10.58
C ALA A 345 33.28 -17.75 -9.42
N VAL A 346 34.24 -18.63 -9.72
CA VAL A 346 35.11 -19.28 -8.72
C VAL A 346 35.99 -18.25 -8.00
N ASN A 347 36.46 -17.22 -8.69
CA ASN A 347 37.21 -16.11 -8.08
C ASN A 347 36.36 -15.28 -7.11
N PHE A 348 35.13 -14.98 -7.49
CA PHE A 348 34.17 -14.30 -6.63
C PHE A 348 33.88 -15.12 -5.38
N MET A 349 33.62 -16.43 -5.52
CA MET A 349 33.39 -17.32 -4.38
C MET A 349 34.57 -17.33 -3.41
N GLN A 350 35.79 -17.55 -3.90
CA GLN A 350 37.00 -17.63 -3.07
C GLN A 350 37.30 -16.32 -2.34
N SER A 351 37.22 -15.19 -3.05
CA SER A 351 37.47 -13.86 -2.47
C SER A 351 36.38 -13.45 -1.47
N ARG A 352 35.11 -13.78 -1.74
CA ARG A 352 33.97 -13.39 -0.90
C ARG A 352 33.86 -14.23 0.37
N LEU A 353 34.20 -15.52 0.29
CA LEU A 353 34.12 -16.45 1.41
C LEU A 353 35.44 -16.65 2.16
N HIS A 354 36.52 -16.01 1.69
CA HIS A 354 37.87 -16.16 2.21
C HIS A 354 38.26 -17.64 2.35
N CYS A 355 38.18 -18.36 1.22
CA CYS A 355 38.42 -19.79 1.11
C CYS A 355 39.25 -20.11 -0.14
N CYS A 356 39.82 -21.31 -0.18
CA CYS A 356 40.62 -21.77 -1.32
C CYS A 356 40.29 -23.20 -1.72
N GLY A 357 40.05 -23.41 -3.02
CA GLY A 357 39.67 -24.72 -3.53
C GLY A 357 38.32 -25.19 -2.96
N TYR A 358 37.89 -26.39 -3.33
CA TYR A 358 36.61 -26.91 -2.86
C TYR A 358 36.73 -27.54 -1.45
N VAL A 359 37.72 -28.41 -1.20
CA VAL A 359 38.02 -28.99 0.13
C VAL A 359 39.19 -28.27 0.79
N ASP A 360 40.26 -28.02 0.04
CA ASP A 360 41.42 -27.26 0.47
C ASP A 360 42.23 -26.73 -0.73
N MET A 361 43.33 -26.04 -0.46
CA MET A 361 44.20 -25.47 -1.50
C MET A 361 44.86 -26.53 -2.39
N SER A 362 44.98 -27.78 -1.93
CA SER A 362 45.68 -28.83 -2.69
C SER A 362 44.93 -29.25 -3.95
N ASN A 363 43.62 -29.01 -3.98
CA ASN A 363 42.78 -29.31 -5.14
C ASN A 363 43.17 -28.50 -6.39
N TRP A 364 43.92 -27.41 -6.24
CA TRP A 364 44.47 -26.67 -7.39
C TRP A 364 45.66 -27.38 -8.05
N TYR A 365 46.32 -28.32 -7.37
CA TYR A 365 47.39 -29.13 -7.97
C TYR A 365 46.86 -30.24 -8.89
N ASP A 366 45.56 -30.58 -8.77
CA ASP A 366 44.90 -31.59 -9.60
C ASP A 366 44.29 -31.00 -10.89
N ILE A 367 44.48 -29.69 -11.14
CA ILE A 367 43.94 -28.98 -12.31
C ILE A 367 45.08 -28.70 -13.29
N GLU A 368 44.91 -29.17 -14.54
CA GLU A 368 45.81 -28.86 -15.64
C GLU A 368 45.50 -27.46 -16.19
N PHE A 369 46.49 -26.55 -16.15
CA PHE A 369 46.41 -25.22 -16.74
C PHE A 369 46.96 -25.25 -18.18
N GLU A 370 46.31 -24.56 -19.13
CA GLU A 370 46.74 -24.57 -20.53
C GLU A 370 48.03 -23.76 -20.78
N GLN A 371 48.46 -22.93 -19.82
CA GLN A 371 49.71 -22.17 -19.89
C GLN A 371 50.79 -22.72 -18.95
N GLU A 372 51.93 -23.12 -19.52
CA GLU A 372 53.13 -23.68 -18.83
C GLU A 372 53.73 -22.78 -17.72
N ASN A 373 53.27 -21.54 -17.54
CA ASN A 373 53.81 -20.58 -16.57
C ASN A 373 52.89 -20.28 -15.37
N ASP A 374 51.68 -20.83 -15.30
CA ASP A 374 50.73 -20.57 -14.20
C ASP A 374 50.69 -21.76 -13.22
N MET A 375 51.85 -22.13 -12.66
CA MET A 375 51.90 -23.01 -11.48
C MET A 375 51.45 -22.20 -10.26
N GLY A 376 50.15 -21.94 -10.15
CA GLY A 376 49.69 -20.99 -9.15
C GLY A 376 48.21 -21.12 -8.83
N ILE A 377 47.95 -21.47 -7.58
CA ILE A 377 46.70 -21.18 -6.88
C ILE A 377 46.22 -19.75 -7.26
N PRO A 378 44.95 -19.57 -7.67
CA PRO A 378 44.46 -18.27 -8.12
C PRO A 378 44.61 -17.16 -7.08
N ASN A 379 44.88 -15.93 -7.53
CA ASN A 379 45.00 -14.75 -6.67
C ASN A 379 43.77 -14.51 -5.78
N SER A 380 42.58 -14.94 -6.21
CA SER A 380 41.34 -14.86 -5.44
C SER A 380 41.31 -15.74 -4.18
N CYS A 381 42.17 -16.75 -4.12
CA CYS A 381 42.37 -17.60 -2.95
C CYS A 381 43.40 -17.00 -1.96
N CYS A 382 44.08 -15.91 -2.30
CA CYS A 382 45.20 -15.41 -1.52
C CYS A 382 44.78 -14.27 -0.59
N ASN A 383 45.16 -14.40 0.68
CA ASN A 383 44.97 -13.34 1.67
C ASN A 383 46.01 -12.22 1.48
N ILE A 384 47.24 -12.58 1.09
CA ILE A 384 48.34 -11.64 0.82
C ILE A 384 48.96 -11.99 -0.52
N LEU A 385 49.04 -10.98 -1.39
CA LEU A 385 49.72 -11.03 -2.68
C LEU A 385 51.19 -10.64 -2.49
N GLY A 386 52.11 -11.51 -2.87
CA GLY A 386 53.53 -11.21 -2.95
C GLY A 386 53.95 -10.85 -4.36
N LYS A 387 55.18 -10.35 -4.50
CA LYS A 387 55.81 -10.10 -5.79
C LYS A 387 57.03 -10.99 -5.95
N ASP A 388 57.13 -11.65 -7.10
CA ASP A 388 58.32 -12.41 -7.43
C ASP A 388 59.44 -11.53 -8.01
N SER A 389 60.60 -12.12 -8.23
CA SER A 389 61.80 -11.50 -8.82
C SER A 389 61.56 -10.89 -10.20
N ASN A 390 60.51 -11.34 -10.92
CA ASN A 390 60.04 -10.80 -12.20
C ASN A 390 58.90 -9.76 -12.06
N ASN A 391 58.62 -9.28 -10.84
CA ASN A 391 57.54 -8.33 -10.52
C ASN A 391 56.11 -8.87 -10.82
N SER A 392 55.96 -10.18 -11.03
CA SER A 392 54.69 -10.89 -11.15
C SER A 392 54.01 -11.06 -9.79
N THR A 393 52.68 -11.04 -9.77
CA THR A 393 51.90 -11.19 -8.53
C THR A 393 51.75 -12.67 -8.22
N ILE A 394 52.27 -13.14 -7.09
CA ILE A 394 52.22 -14.54 -6.67
C ILE A 394 51.45 -14.65 -5.35
N CYS A 395 50.69 -15.73 -5.20
CA CYS A 395 50.06 -16.09 -3.95
C CYS A 395 51.08 -16.41 -2.86
N SER A 396 51.26 -15.53 -1.86
CA SER A 396 52.19 -15.81 -0.75
C SER A 396 51.52 -16.49 0.45
N ASN A 397 50.21 -16.25 0.65
CA ASN A 397 49.46 -16.85 1.75
C ASN A 397 48.04 -17.23 1.27
N PRO A 398 47.84 -18.46 0.78
CA PRO A 398 46.52 -18.95 0.37
C PRO A 398 45.60 -19.18 1.58
N HIS A 399 44.29 -19.06 1.38
CA HIS A 399 43.32 -19.44 2.38
C HIS A 399 43.39 -20.95 2.66
N ILE A 400 43.51 -21.32 3.92
CA ILE A 400 43.73 -22.73 4.34
C ILE A 400 42.41 -23.52 4.40
N ILE A 401 41.27 -22.82 4.45
CA ILE A 401 39.95 -23.43 4.58
C ILE A 401 39.31 -23.56 3.20
N GLY A 402 38.84 -24.75 2.85
CA GLY A 402 38.09 -24.99 1.62
C GLY A 402 36.73 -24.29 1.57
N CYS A 403 36.31 -23.93 0.36
CA CYS A 403 35.06 -23.23 0.13
C CYS A 403 33.84 -24.06 0.52
N MET A 404 33.91 -25.39 0.41
CA MET A 404 32.82 -26.29 0.81
C MET A 404 32.54 -26.21 2.32
N SER A 405 33.59 -26.09 3.15
CA SER A 405 33.43 -25.93 4.60
C SER A 405 32.71 -24.64 4.94
N ARG A 406 33.14 -23.51 4.35
CA ARG A 406 32.48 -22.20 4.51
C ARG A 406 31.04 -22.22 4.02
N LEU A 407 30.81 -22.80 2.85
CA LEU A 407 29.50 -22.87 2.24
C LEU A 407 28.55 -23.74 3.08
N SER A 408 29.02 -24.86 3.62
CA SER A 408 28.20 -25.72 4.50
C SER A 408 27.72 -25.01 5.76
N ILE A 409 28.56 -24.15 6.36
CA ILE A 409 28.19 -23.32 7.51
C ILE A 409 27.10 -22.30 7.11
N ILE A 410 27.24 -21.70 5.92
CA ILE A 410 26.26 -20.74 5.39
C ILE A 410 24.94 -21.44 5.12
N VAL A 411 24.95 -22.58 4.43
CA VAL A 411 23.75 -23.37 4.14
C VAL A 411 23.04 -23.77 5.43
N HIS A 412 23.78 -24.20 6.46
CA HIS A 412 23.20 -24.56 7.74
C HIS A 412 22.58 -23.35 8.48
N ARG A 413 23.25 -22.20 8.49
CA ARG A 413 22.67 -20.97 9.08
C ARG A 413 21.47 -20.46 8.30
N SER A 414 21.53 -20.51 6.97
CA SER A 414 20.41 -20.12 6.09
C SER A 414 19.20 -21.03 6.29
N ALA A 415 19.39 -22.34 6.46
CA ALA A 415 18.32 -23.27 6.80
C ALA A 415 17.65 -22.90 8.13
N LEU A 416 18.43 -22.46 9.13
CA LEU A 416 17.89 -21.99 10.41
C LEU A 416 17.08 -20.69 10.24
N TYR A 417 17.54 -19.73 9.43
CA TYR A 417 16.77 -18.51 9.13
C TYR A 417 15.49 -18.79 8.32
N ILE A 418 15.54 -19.70 7.35
CA ILE A 418 14.36 -20.14 6.59
C ILE A 418 13.37 -20.81 7.52
N GLY A 419 13.85 -21.67 8.43
CA GLY A 419 13.03 -22.34 9.44
C GLY A 419 12.36 -21.36 10.41
N THR A 420 13.10 -20.38 10.94
CA THR A 420 12.50 -19.36 11.83
C THR A 420 11.50 -18.47 11.09
N GLY A 421 11.78 -18.13 9.82
CA GLY A 421 10.85 -17.42 8.95
C GLY A 421 9.54 -18.19 8.73
N ALA A 422 9.64 -19.48 8.40
CA ALA A 422 8.48 -20.35 8.22
C ALA A 422 7.64 -20.49 9.51
N VAL A 423 8.28 -20.62 10.67
CA VAL A 423 7.56 -20.65 11.96
C VAL A 423 6.82 -19.35 12.22
N ALA A 424 7.45 -18.20 11.94
CA ALA A 424 6.80 -16.90 12.12
C ALA A 424 5.61 -16.71 11.18
N ILE A 425 5.75 -17.07 9.90
CA ILE A 425 4.67 -17.00 8.90
C ILE A 425 3.54 -17.96 9.30
N ALA A 426 3.84 -19.18 9.73
CA ALA A 426 2.86 -20.14 10.22
C ALA A 426 2.03 -19.58 11.40
N LEU A 427 2.67 -18.91 12.37
CA LEU A 427 1.98 -18.24 13.47
C LEU A 427 1.06 -17.12 12.97
N ILE A 428 1.53 -16.28 12.05
CA ILE A 428 0.72 -15.21 11.45
C ILE A 428 -0.49 -15.80 10.72
N GLN A 429 -0.31 -16.85 9.92
CA GLN A 429 -1.41 -17.52 9.22
C GLN A 429 -2.41 -18.13 10.20
N LEU A 430 -1.93 -18.77 11.28
CA LEU A 430 -2.80 -19.35 12.30
C LEU A 430 -3.66 -18.26 12.98
N THR A 431 -3.06 -17.12 13.32
CA THR A 431 -3.83 -15.97 13.83
C THR A 431 -4.85 -15.47 12.79
N GLY A 432 -4.46 -15.37 11.52
CA GLY A 432 -5.34 -14.98 10.42
C GLY A 432 -6.53 -15.91 10.24
N ILE A 433 -6.32 -17.23 10.34
CA ILE A 433 -7.38 -18.25 10.28
C ILE A 433 -8.34 -18.07 11.46
N VAL A 434 -7.82 -17.90 12.68
CA VAL A 434 -8.64 -17.68 13.88
C VAL A 434 -9.49 -16.41 13.74
N PHE A 435 -8.88 -15.30 13.34
CA PHE A 435 -9.60 -14.04 13.12
C PHE A 435 -10.65 -14.15 12.02
N ALA A 436 -10.34 -14.79 10.88
CA ALA A 436 -11.30 -15.01 9.81
C ALA A 436 -12.50 -15.86 10.26
N CYS A 437 -12.25 -16.92 11.03
CA CYS A 437 -13.31 -17.75 11.58
C CYS A 437 -14.19 -16.99 12.58
N MET A 438 -13.58 -16.19 13.47
CA MET A 438 -14.32 -15.35 14.41
C MET A 438 -15.17 -14.30 13.68
N LEU A 439 -14.60 -13.62 12.69
CA LEU A 439 -15.28 -12.61 11.88
C LEU A 439 -16.43 -13.25 11.07
N GLY A 440 -16.20 -14.40 10.45
CA GLY A 440 -17.24 -15.14 9.73
C GLY A 440 -18.42 -15.54 10.63
N ARG A 441 -18.14 -15.98 11.87
CA ARG A 441 -19.18 -16.25 12.88
C ARG A 441 -19.92 -14.98 13.30
N ALA A 442 -19.21 -13.87 13.50
CA ALA A 442 -19.80 -12.59 13.88
C ALA A 442 -20.73 -12.04 12.78
N ILE A 443 -20.29 -12.04 11.52
CA ILE A 443 -21.10 -11.60 10.37
C ILE A 443 -22.35 -12.48 10.24
N ARG A 444 -22.21 -13.81 10.34
CA ARG A 444 -23.36 -14.73 10.30
C ARG A 444 -24.36 -14.41 11.41
N ARG A 445 -23.87 -14.20 12.64
CA ARG A 445 -24.72 -13.85 13.79
C ARG A 445 -25.46 -12.54 13.57
N GLN A 446 -24.79 -11.48 13.13
CA GLN A 446 -25.43 -10.20 12.85
C GLN A 446 -26.47 -10.30 11.73
N LYS A 447 -26.20 -11.06 10.67
CA LYS A 447 -27.18 -11.26 9.58
C LYS A 447 -28.41 -12.02 10.08
N THR A 448 -28.23 -13.05 10.91
CA THR A 448 -29.35 -13.77 11.54
C THR A 448 -30.15 -12.86 12.49
N GLU A 449 -29.50 -12.00 13.26
CA GLU A 449 -30.18 -11.03 14.14
C GLU A 449 -30.95 -9.97 13.35
N ARG A 450 -30.38 -9.44 12.25
CA ARG A 450 -31.08 -8.50 11.35
C ARG A 450 -32.34 -9.12 10.74
N GLU A 451 -32.26 -10.36 10.26
CA GLU A 451 -33.43 -11.05 9.72
C GLU A 451 -34.48 -11.36 10.80
N ARG A 452 -34.06 -11.76 12.01
CA ARG A 452 -34.99 -11.94 13.14
C ARG A 452 -35.77 -10.67 13.46
N ARG A 453 -35.09 -9.51 13.57
CA ARG A 453 -35.75 -8.21 13.81
C ARG A 453 -36.75 -7.84 12.70
N LYS A 454 -36.44 -8.16 11.43
CA LYS A 454 -37.38 -7.96 10.32
C LYS A 454 -38.63 -8.84 10.46
N TRP A 455 -38.48 -10.09 10.90
CA TRP A 455 -39.61 -10.98 11.17
C TRP A 455 -40.46 -10.46 12.33
N GLU A 456 -39.84 -10.07 13.45
CA GLU A 456 -40.53 -9.47 14.60
C GLU A 456 -41.31 -8.21 14.20
N LEU A 457 -40.74 -7.36 13.33
CA LEU A 457 -41.42 -6.17 12.81
C LEU A 457 -42.59 -6.53 11.85
N ARG A 458 -42.43 -7.55 11.00
CA ARG A 458 -43.53 -8.01 10.13
C ARG A 458 -44.68 -8.56 10.95
N GLU A 459 -44.38 -9.34 11.99
CA GLU A 459 -45.38 -9.90 12.90
C GLU A 459 -46.11 -8.81 13.68
N SER A 460 -45.39 -7.80 14.19
CA SER A 460 -46.04 -6.67 14.88
C SER A 460 -46.95 -5.84 13.97
N ILE A 461 -46.59 -5.67 12.69
CA ILE A 461 -47.46 -5.01 11.70
C ILE A 461 -48.71 -5.85 11.41
N VAL A 462 -48.58 -7.17 11.23
CA VAL A 462 -49.72 -8.06 10.96
C VAL A 462 -50.68 -8.11 12.15
N ASN A 463 -50.15 -8.25 13.37
CA ASN A 463 -50.97 -8.27 14.58
C ASN A 463 -51.53 -6.88 14.96
N GLY A 464 -50.88 -5.80 14.51
CA GLY A 464 -51.37 -4.42 14.64
C GLY A 464 -52.53 -4.08 13.69
N TYR A 465 -52.71 -4.84 12.60
CA TYR A 465 -53.90 -4.77 11.75
C TYR A 465 -55.06 -5.55 12.39
N GLN A 466 -55.63 -5.02 13.48
CA GLN A 466 -57.03 -5.29 13.77
C GLN A 466 -57.89 -4.55 12.73
N PRO A 467 -58.86 -5.19 12.06
CA PRO A 467 -59.76 -4.48 11.17
C PRO A 467 -60.56 -3.47 12.00
N LEU A 468 -60.28 -2.18 11.81
CA LEU A 468 -61.15 -1.11 12.26
C LEU A 468 -62.52 -1.31 11.59
N GLY A 469 -63.48 -1.76 12.40
CA GLY A 469 -64.91 -1.61 12.14
C GLY A 469 -65.45 -2.30 10.90
N LYS A 470 -65.83 -3.58 11.05
CA LYS A 470 -66.98 -4.11 10.30
C LYS A 470 -68.26 -3.50 10.89
N THR A 471 -68.67 -2.37 10.34
CA THR A 471 -70.08 -1.93 10.33
C THR A 471 -70.33 -1.29 8.98
N ASP A 472 -70.54 -2.11 7.95
CA ASP A 472 -71.55 -1.88 6.89
C ASP A 472 -71.54 -3.03 5.86
N PRO A 473 -72.71 -3.49 5.37
CA PRO A 473 -72.81 -4.64 4.49
C PRO A 473 -72.99 -4.21 3.03
N LEU A 474 -72.00 -3.57 2.41
CA LEU A 474 -71.87 -3.56 0.94
C LEU A 474 -70.54 -2.91 0.53
N THR A 475 -69.93 -3.48 -0.52
CA THR A 475 -68.87 -2.92 -1.37
C THR A 475 -67.39 -3.14 -0.96
N THR A 476 -66.80 -4.08 -1.71
CA THR A 476 -65.48 -4.04 -2.35
C THR A 476 -64.23 -4.19 -1.47
N PHE A 477 -63.66 -5.40 -1.51
CA PHE A 477 -62.26 -5.65 -1.16
C PHE A 477 -61.33 -4.93 -2.15
N PRO A 478 -60.35 -4.13 -1.71
CA PRO A 478 -59.25 -3.76 -2.58
C PRO A 478 -58.28 -4.95 -2.66
N VAL A 479 -58.25 -5.62 -3.82
CA VAL A 479 -57.15 -6.52 -4.17
C VAL A 479 -55.94 -5.63 -4.46
N VAL A 480 -55.00 -5.55 -3.53
CA VAL A 480 -53.71 -4.92 -3.77
C VAL A 480 -52.75 -5.98 -4.30
N TYR A 481 -52.46 -5.92 -5.59
CA TYR A 481 -51.35 -6.64 -6.19
C TYR A 481 -50.03 -6.06 -5.65
N MET A 482 -49.22 -6.87 -4.96
CA MET A 482 -47.82 -6.54 -4.74
C MET A 482 -47.08 -6.75 -6.07
N GLN A 483 -46.74 -5.65 -6.75
CA GLN A 483 -45.87 -5.70 -7.90
C GLN A 483 -44.42 -5.88 -7.41
N SER A 484 -43.86 -7.08 -7.66
CA SER A 484 -42.43 -7.34 -7.53
C SER A 484 -41.71 -6.63 -8.68
N GLN A 485 -40.82 -5.69 -8.35
CA GLN A 485 -39.76 -5.28 -9.27
C GLN A 485 -38.69 -6.38 -9.29
N ASP A 486 -38.14 -6.58 -10.49
CA ASP A 486 -36.91 -7.34 -10.82
C ASP A 486 -37.03 -8.82 -11.22
N TYR A 487 -37.70 -9.13 -12.35
CA TYR A 487 -37.24 -10.17 -13.30
C TYR A 487 -37.79 -9.93 -14.72
N PRO A 488 -36.96 -9.85 -15.78
CA PRO A 488 -37.46 -9.78 -17.14
C PRO A 488 -37.74 -11.20 -17.66
N LEU A 489 -39.01 -11.54 -17.84
CA LEU A 489 -39.40 -12.76 -18.57
C LEU A 489 -39.59 -12.43 -20.06
N LYS A 490 -38.76 -13.08 -20.87
CA LYS A 490 -38.79 -13.11 -22.34
C LYS A 490 -40.21 -13.34 -22.88
N GLY A 491 -40.68 -12.44 -23.74
CA GLY A 491 -41.82 -12.68 -24.61
C GLY A 491 -41.40 -13.56 -25.80
N ASN A 492 -42.13 -14.65 -26.02
CA ASN A 492 -42.14 -15.35 -27.29
C ASN A 492 -43.58 -15.78 -27.63
N THR A 493 -44.10 -15.16 -28.70
CA THR A 493 -44.92 -15.71 -29.80
C THR A 493 -46.31 -16.35 -29.58
N ASN A 494 -47.21 -15.93 -30.49
CA ASN A 494 -48.46 -16.53 -30.98
C ASN A 494 -49.67 -16.32 -30.04
N TRP A 495 -50.70 -15.55 -30.42
CA TRP A 495 -51.50 -15.57 -31.64
C TRP A 495 -51.95 -14.16 -32.07
#